data_AF-A0A529HU05-F1
#
_entry.id   AF-A0A529HU05-F1
#
_cell.length_a   1.000
_cell.length_b   1.000
_cell.length_c   1.000
_cell.angle_alpha   90.00
_cell.angle_beta   90.00
_cell.angle_gamma   90.00
#
_symmetry.space_group_name_H-M   'P 1'
#
loop_
_entity.id
_entity.type
_entity.pdbx_description
1 polymer ?
#
loop_
_entity_poly.entity_id
_entity_poly.type
_entity_poly.pdbx_seq_one_letter_code
_entity_poly.pdbx_strand_id
1 'polypeptide(L)' 'MNLSSRVLGFGHHAPARKVENPEIEDRLGLEPGWIERRTGIRSRFWATDEDTLSGLAASAGDMALTNA' A
#
# COMPACT_ATOMS: atom_id res chain seq x y z
N MET A 1 -21.49 27.15 21.35
CA MET A 1 -21.14 26.77 19.96
C MET A 1 -20.61 25.34 20.01
N ASN A 2 -21.22 24.40 19.29
CA ASN A 2 -20.63 23.07 19.13
C ASN A 2 -19.64 23.14 17.96
N LEU A 3 -18.36 22.91 18.27
CA LEU A 3 -17.32 22.69 17.27
C LEU A 3 -17.32 21.20 16.93
N SER A 4 -17.52 20.86 15.66
CA SER A 4 -17.36 19.50 15.16
C SER A 4 -16.40 19.48 13.97
N SER A 5 -15.57 18.44 13.88
CA SER A 5 -14.70 18.19 12.74
C SER A 5 -15.24 17.04 11.87
N ARG A 6 -14.77 16.98 10.63
CA ARG A 6 -14.98 15.86 9.71
C ARG A 6 -13.73 15.63 8.87
N VAL A 7 -13.58 14.44 8.32
CA VAL A 7 -12.58 14.18 7.28
C VAL A 7 -13.04 14.85 5.99
N LEU A 8 -12.15 15.61 5.35
CA LEU A 8 -12.45 16.33 4.11
C LEU A 8 -12.10 15.49 2.87
N GLY A 9 -10.95 14.83 2.87
CA GLY A 9 -10.49 14.02 1.73
C GLY A 9 -9.55 12.90 2.15
N PHE A 10 -9.29 11.99 1.20
CA PHE A 10 -8.34 10.89 1.34
C PHE A 10 -7.36 10.89 0.18
N GLY A 11 -6.16 10.41 0.43
CA GLY A 11 -5.16 10.16 -0.59
C GLY A 11 -4.27 8.99 -0.19
N HIS A 12 -3.72 8.32 -1.18
CA HIS A 12 -2.88 7.16 -0.99
C HIS A 12 -1.77 7.14 -2.04
N HIS A 13 -0.61 6.64 -1.65
CA HIS A 13 0.48 6.36 -2.56
C HIS A 13 1.28 5.17 -2.03
N ALA A 14 1.50 4.18 -2.89
CA ALA A 14 2.26 2.98 -2.58
C ALA A 14 3.51 2.93 -3.47
N PRO A 15 4.56 2.22 -3.04
CA PRO A 15 5.72 1.94 -3.89
C PRO A 15 5.32 1.37 -5.26
N ALA A 16 6.13 1.62 -6.28
CA ALA A 16 5.83 1.16 -7.64
C ALA A 16 6.01 -0.34 -7.82
N ARG A 17 6.94 -0.96 -7.07
CA ARG A 17 7.25 -2.39 -7.23
C ARG A 17 6.16 -3.26 -6.63
N LYS A 18 5.32 -3.81 -7.50
CA LYS A 18 4.34 -4.84 -7.15
C LYS A 18 5.00 -6.22 -7.09
N VAL A 19 4.73 -6.96 -6.03
CA VAL A 19 5.22 -8.31 -5.77
C VAL A 19 4.01 -9.24 -5.64
N GLU A 20 3.93 -10.19 -6.56
CA GLU A 20 2.90 -11.22 -6.59
C GLU A 20 3.25 -12.37 -5.63
N ASN A 21 2.24 -13.13 -5.19
CA ASN A 21 2.46 -14.25 -4.28
C ASN A 21 3.47 -15.31 -4.77
N PRO A 22 3.51 -15.71 -6.06
CA PRO A 22 4.41 -16.77 -6.51
C PRO A 22 5.88 -16.48 -6.21
N GLU A 23 6.35 -15.23 -6.34
CA GLU A 23 7.73 -14.84 -6.01
C GLU A 23 8.07 -15.17 -4.54
N ILE A 24 7.12 -14.97 -3.64
CA ILE A 24 7.32 -15.20 -2.20
C ILE A 24 7.13 -16.67 -1.85
N GLU A 25 6.15 -17.33 -2.47
CA GLU A 25 5.90 -18.75 -2.30
C GLU A 25 7.13 -19.56 -2.73
N ASP A 26 7.70 -19.26 -3.89
CA ASP A 26 8.95 -19.88 -4.38
C ASP A 26 10.11 -19.63 -3.42
N ARG A 27 10.29 -18.39 -2.96
CA ARG A 27 11.37 -18.01 -2.03
C ARG A 27 11.26 -18.71 -0.68
N LEU A 28 10.04 -18.99 -0.22
CA LEU A 28 9.77 -19.59 1.09
C LEU A 28 9.51 -21.10 1.01
N GLY A 29 9.49 -21.70 -0.18
CA GLY A 29 9.15 -23.11 -0.39
C GLY A 29 7.70 -23.45 -0.01
N LEU A 30 6.77 -22.53 -0.28
CA LEU A 30 5.35 -22.74 -0.04
C LEU A 30 4.67 -23.29 -1.28
N GLU A 31 3.63 -24.10 -1.06
CA GLU A 31 2.77 -24.56 -2.14
C GLU A 31 2.13 -23.39 -2.92
N PRO A 32 1.96 -23.49 -4.25
CA PRO A 32 1.29 -22.46 -5.03
C PRO A 32 -0.08 -22.08 -4.47
N GLY A 33 -0.31 -20.78 -4.32
CA GLY A 33 -1.55 -20.21 -3.79
C GLY A 33 -1.75 -20.40 -2.29
N TRP A 34 -0.73 -20.85 -1.54
CA TRP A 34 -0.79 -20.95 -0.09
C TRP A 34 -1.10 -19.61 0.57
N ILE A 35 -0.48 -18.52 0.11
CA ILE A 35 -0.62 -17.19 0.74
C ILE A 35 -2.04 -16.67 0.58
N GLU A 36 -2.59 -16.67 -0.63
CA GLU A 36 -3.96 -16.20 -0.87
C GLU A 36 -4.97 -17.06 -0.11
N ARG A 37 -4.81 -18.38 -0.09
CA ARG A 37 -5.72 -19.29 0.63
C ARG A 37 -5.75 -19.04 2.14
N ARG A 38 -4.62 -18.64 2.73
CA ARG A 38 -4.48 -18.42 4.18
C ARG A 38 -4.77 -16.99 4.62
N THR A 39 -4.57 -16.01 3.74
CA THR A 39 -4.59 -14.58 4.13
C THR A 39 -5.51 -13.71 3.27
N GLY A 40 -5.94 -14.19 2.11
CA GLY A 40 -6.65 -13.39 1.10
C GLY A 40 -5.77 -12.38 0.35
N ILE A 41 -4.48 -12.28 0.68
CA ILE A 41 -3.57 -11.33 0.02
C ILE A 41 -3.19 -11.87 -1.35
N ARG A 42 -3.38 -11.08 -2.40
CA ARG A 42 -3.01 -11.42 -3.79
C ARG A 42 -1.63 -10.92 -4.18
N SER A 43 -1.35 -9.69 -3.78
CA SER A 43 -0.11 -8.99 -4.08
C SER A 43 0.21 -7.99 -2.98
N ARG A 44 1.45 -7.51 -2.98
CA ARG A 44 1.93 -6.45 -2.09
C ARG A 44 2.88 -5.54 -2.84
N PHE A 45 3.08 -4.33 -2.34
CA PHE A 45 4.02 -3.37 -2.92
C PHE A 45 5.23 -3.25 -1.99
N TRP A 46 6.43 -3.40 -2.54
CA TRP A 46 7.69 -3.30 -1.80
C TRP A 46 8.40 -2.01 -2.19
N ALA A 47 8.92 -1.31 -1.19
CA ALA A 47 9.79 -0.17 -1.42
C ALA A 47 11.08 -0.62 -2.13
N THR A 48 11.58 0.21 -3.03
CA THR A 48 12.96 0.12 -3.54
C THR A 48 13.85 1.15 -2.84
N ASP A 49 15.14 1.19 -3.18
CA ASP A 49 16.09 2.12 -2.57
C ASP A 49 15.78 3.59 -2.92
N GLU A 50 15.00 3.82 -3.98
CA GLU A 50 14.51 5.13 -4.40
C GLU A 50 13.27 5.60 -3.63
N ASP A 51 12.54 4.69 -2.99
CA ASP A 51 11.33 5.02 -2.24
C ASP A 51 11.69 5.55 -0.85
N THR A 52 11.09 6.69 -0.49
CA THR A 52 11.17 7.23 0.88
C THR A 52 9.79 7.32 1.49
N LEU A 53 9.69 7.07 2.80
CA LEU A 53 8.43 7.21 3.53
C LEU A 53 7.86 8.63 3.37
N SER A 54 8.72 9.65 3.45
CA SER A 54 8.31 11.05 3.28
C SER A 54 7.81 11.35 1.86
N GLY A 55 8.45 10.82 0.82
CA GLY A 55 8.00 11.00 -0.57
C GLY A 55 6.63 10.35 -0.84
N LEU A 56 6.43 9.12 -0.34
CA LEU A 56 5.15 8.43 -0.42
C LEU A 56 4.05 9.19 0.34
N ALA A 57 4.35 9.67 1.54
CA ALA A 57 3.42 10.44 2.36
C ALA A 57 3.07 11.80 1.74
N ALA A 58 4.04 12.51 1.16
CA ALA A 58 3.81 13.78 0.47
C ALA A 58 2.86 13.59 -0.72
N SER A 59 3.12 12.58 -1.55
CA SER A 59 2.27 12.27 -2.72
C SER A 59 0.84 11.88 -2.31
N ALA A 60 0.69 11.10 -1.23
CA ALA A 60 -0.61 10.78 -0.67
C ALA A 60 -1.32 12.04 -0.10
N GLY A 61 -0.56 12.95 0.53
CA GLY A 61 -1.06 14.22 1.05
C GLY A 61 -1.58 15.15 -0.05
N ASP A 62 -0.83 15.30 -1.14
CA ASP A 62 -1.25 16.11 -2.29
C ASP A 62 -2.56 15.58 -2.91
N MET A 63 -2.69 14.25 -3.01
CA MET A 63 -3.94 13.62 -3.44
C MET A 63 -5.08 13.90 -2.46
N ALA A 64 -4.83 13.80 -1.15
CA ALA A 64 -5.84 14.06 -0.13
C ALA A 64 -6.35 15.50 -0.17
N LEU A 65 -5.45 16.47 -0.37
CA LEU A 65 -5.81 17.88 -0.50
C LEU A 65 -6.58 18.17 -1.79
N THR A 66 -6.23 17.49 -2.88
CA THR A 66 -6.96 17.60 -4.16
C THR A 66 -8.38 17.02 -4.07
N ASN A 67 -8.58 16.00 -3.23
CA ASN A 67 -9.86 15.31 -3.02
C ASN A 67 -10.66 15.84 -1.81
N ALA A 68 -10.29 16.99 -1.25
CA ALA A 68 -10.89 17.57 -0.04
C ALA A 68 -12.12 18.46 -0.30
#